data_AF-A0A246BKF7-F1
#
_entry.id   AF-A0A246BKF7-F1
#
_cell.length_a   1.000
_cell.length_b   1.000
_cell.length_c   1.000
_cell.angle_alpha   90.00
_cell.angle_beta   90.00
_cell.angle_gamma   90.00
#
_symmetry.space_group_name_H-M   'P 1'
#
loop_
_entity.id
_entity.type
_entity.pdbx_description
1 polymer ?
#
loop_
_entity_poly.entity_id
_entity_poly.type
_entity_poly.pdbx_seq_one_letter_code
_entity_poly.pdbx_strand_id
1 'polypeptide(L)'
;MKRSLALLTVGALLLASCDRTTTPTQPTNPAPVDPAKTEPAAPVVGQSLEVQNVMGTAQSAAKQMAAMTDPNSPNMDPDLKALLGLLGMGSAPVPMSGGLNGLDLSGAASFGKNFVQGLGGKGRVTTQAMTVVQDTLATGTRTYTRDGGYQYSELPRDGYVEIDEQSGVRIEAKWKVGGAATVWVNSGYRYDYRTGQSVMVQQEVPTNATGSVTVSGKTVAGLKFSMTPGDCLNTAGPTALTLSGWAGREANAPAKLDLAYAWTEKDVLFSGSAQYATTKEKAAASMKLNVTGTTRDRCGAAFTFTPTRADLTGTLDIPSHKTELNVYLRDLSNLEFSEKAMSAPNALDRIGGTLNAALSFNGKAVVTAFGPLADGKDMDLQPGDQVKFRYVKSGKLVEADFRTAEKDLQELANPRR
;
A
#
# COMPACT_ATOMS: atom_id res chain seq x y z
N MET A 1 8.76 -9.16 -70.21
CA MET A 1 9.09 -10.49 -69.67
C MET A 1 10.36 -10.45 -68.80
N LYS A 2 10.29 -9.83 -67.62
CA LYS A 2 11.36 -9.79 -66.60
C LYS A 2 10.80 -9.96 -65.17
N ARG A 3 9.66 -10.64 -65.04
CA ARG A 3 8.99 -10.90 -63.74
C ARG A 3 8.94 -12.37 -63.35
N SER A 4 9.31 -13.29 -64.26
CA SER A 4 9.26 -14.73 -64.00
C SER A 4 10.60 -15.33 -63.52
N LEU A 5 11.72 -14.58 -63.59
CA LEU A 5 13.01 -15.02 -63.05
C LEU A 5 13.24 -14.64 -61.57
N ALA A 6 12.52 -13.63 -61.06
CA ALA A 6 12.66 -13.17 -59.68
C ALA A 6 11.84 -14.01 -58.67
N LEU A 7 10.82 -14.74 -59.13
CA LEU A 7 10.04 -15.64 -58.27
C LEU A 7 10.72 -17.00 -58.06
N LEU A 8 11.56 -17.46 -59.00
CA LEU A 8 12.27 -18.74 -58.86
C LEU A 8 13.51 -18.65 -57.96
N THR A 9 14.16 -17.49 -57.86
CA THR A 9 15.29 -17.28 -56.92
C THR A 9 14.82 -17.08 -55.48
N VAL A 10 13.62 -16.51 -55.26
CA VAL A 10 13.04 -16.39 -53.91
C VAL A 10 12.52 -17.75 -53.40
N GLY A 11 11.98 -18.61 -54.28
CA GLY A 11 11.56 -19.96 -53.91
C GLY A 11 12.72 -20.88 -53.49
N ALA A 12 13.88 -20.78 -54.16
CA ALA A 12 15.04 -21.61 -53.83
C ALA A 12 15.73 -21.23 -52.51
N LEU A 13 15.67 -19.96 -52.07
CA LEU A 13 16.20 -19.54 -50.76
C LEU A 13 15.29 -19.92 -49.58
N LEU A 14 13.99 -20.11 -49.80
CA LEU A 14 13.03 -20.46 -48.74
C LEU A 14 12.92 -21.97 -48.48
N LEU A 15 13.45 -22.81 -49.36
CA LEU A 15 13.46 -24.28 -49.21
C LEU A 15 14.82 -24.85 -48.75
N ALA A 16 15.86 -24.02 -48.65
CA ALA A 16 17.18 -24.43 -48.14
C ALA A 16 17.46 -24.01 -46.68
N SER A 17 16.49 -23.40 -45.98
CA SER A 17 16.64 -22.96 -44.58
C SER A 17 15.82 -23.76 -43.56
N CYS A 18 15.19 -24.85 -44.00
CA CYS A 18 14.62 -25.85 -43.11
C CYS A 18 15.30 -27.20 -43.35
N ASP A 19 16.60 -27.25 -43.06
CA ASP A 19 17.17 -28.49 -42.56
C ASP A 19 18.02 -28.23 -41.31
N ARG A 20 17.81 -29.10 -40.33
CA ARG A 20 18.25 -28.99 -38.94
C ARG A 20 19.77 -28.95 -38.87
N THR A 21 20.32 -27.83 -38.37
CA THR A 21 21.41 -27.71 -37.38
C THR A 21 22.06 -26.32 -37.51
N THR A 22 22.42 -25.73 -36.35
CA THR A 22 23.06 -24.41 -36.15
C THR A 22 22.11 -23.20 -36.12
N THR A 23 21.81 -22.73 -34.92
CA THR A 23 20.97 -21.54 -34.64
C THR A 23 21.78 -20.25 -34.83
N PRO A 24 21.42 -19.36 -35.77
CA PRO A 24 21.99 -18.02 -35.86
C PRO A 24 21.26 -17.06 -34.92
N THR A 25 22.05 -16.27 -34.20
CA THR A 25 21.66 -15.24 -33.24
C THR A 25 20.65 -14.23 -33.81
N GLN A 26 19.44 -14.29 -33.27
CA GLN A 26 18.42 -13.26 -33.32
C GLN A 26 18.97 -11.95 -32.69
N PRO A 27 18.62 -10.74 -33.18
CA PRO A 27 18.88 -9.53 -32.44
C PRO A 27 18.04 -9.60 -31.16
N THR A 28 18.69 -9.98 -30.07
CA THR A 28 18.10 -9.94 -28.74
C THR A 28 17.76 -8.48 -28.49
N ASN A 29 16.46 -8.18 -28.39
CA ASN A 29 15.98 -7.06 -27.59
C ASN A 29 16.85 -7.06 -26.31
N PRO A 30 17.58 -5.98 -25.97
CA PRO A 30 18.43 -6.02 -24.78
C PRO A 30 17.54 -6.49 -23.64
N ALA A 31 17.99 -7.55 -22.96
CA ALA A 31 17.27 -8.07 -21.80
C ALA A 31 16.88 -6.87 -20.93
N PRO A 32 15.63 -6.77 -20.42
CA PRO A 32 15.23 -5.67 -19.58
C PRO A 32 16.32 -5.47 -18.52
N VAL A 33 16.99 -4.32 -18.57
CA VAL A 33 18.07 -4.02 -17.62
C VAL A 33 17.37 -3.91 -16.27
N ASP A 34 17.70 -4.81 -15.35
CA ASP A 34 17.17 -4.75 -13.98
C ASP A 34 17.54 -3.37 -13.42
N PRO A 35 16.56 -2.50 -13.12
CA PRO A 35 16.83 -1.13 -12.68
C PRO A 35 17.68 -1.10 -11.40
N ALA A 36 17.69 -2.18 -10.63
CA ALA A 36 18.53 -2.32 -9.44
C ALA A 36 20.03 -2.40 -9.74
N LYS A 37 20.44 -2.84 -10.95
CA LYS A 37 21.85 -3.01 -11.32
C LYS A 37 22.49 -1.76 -11.90
N THR A 38 21.70 -0.73 -12.21
CA THR A 38 22.20 0.51 -12.79
C THR A 38 22.22 1.58 -11.72
N GLU A 39 23.41 2.05 -11.36
CA GLU A 39 23.56 3.15 -10.42
C GLU A 39 22.70 4.35 -10.86
N PRO A 40 21.82 4.86 -9.98
CA PRO A 40 20.93 5.96 -10.31
C PRO A 40 21.72 7.24 -10.55
N ALA A 41 21.28 8.03 -11.54
CA ALA A 41 21.93 9.29 -11.88
C ALA A 41 21.98 10.22 -10.67
N ALA A 42 23.18 10.73 -10.36
CA ALA A 42 23.37 11.64 -9.24
C ALA A 42 22.54 12.93 -9.41
N PRO A 43 22.07 13.54 -8.31
CA PRO A 43 21.50 14.88 -8.33
C PRO A 43 22.44 15.89 -9.00
N VAL A 44 21.88 16.79 -9.80
CA VAL A 44 22.64 17.81 -10.56
C VAL A 44 22.44 19.16 -9.90
N VAL A 45 23.55 19.77 -9.48
CA VAL A 45 23.56 21.11 -8.88
C VAL A 45 22.87 22.12 -9.81
N GLY A 46 21.98 22.95 -9.25
CA GLY A 46 21.20 23.93 -10.00
C GLY A 46 19.99 23.38 -10.76
N GLN A 47 19.79 22.06 -10.81
CA GLN A 47 18.60 21.42 -11.38
C GLN A 47 17.79 20.62 -10.35
N SER A 48 18.49 20.00 -9.41
CA SER A 48 17.89 19.22 -8.32
C SER A 48 17.36 20.12 -7.21
N LEU A 49 16.27 19.68 -6.57
CA LEU A 49 15.80 20.30 -5.33
C LEU A 49 16.89 20.16 -4.27
N GLU A 50 17.36 21.27 -3.72
CA GLU A 50 18.30 21.22 -2.60
C GLU A 50 17.63 20.64 -1.36
N VAL A 51 18.37 19.81 -0.63
CA VAL A 51 17.85 19.09 0.54
C VAL A 51 17.28 20.05 1.59
N GLN A 52 17.86 21.24 1.74
CA GLN A 52 17.39 22.27 2.66
C GLN A 52 16.04 22.89 2.28
N ASN A 53 15.61 22.73 1.03
CA ASN A 53 14.33 23.23 0.52
C ASN A 53 13.22 22.17 0.59
N VAL A 54 13.55 20.91 0.86
CA VAL A 54 12.59 19.78 0.86
C VAL A 54 11.42 20.04 1.80
N MET A 55 11.66 20.55 3.01
CA MET A 55 10.58 20.86 3.96
C MET A 55 9.65 21.97 3.46
N GLY A 56 10.21 23.02 2.84
CA GLY A 56 9.41 24.09 2.24
C GLY A 56 8.54 23.57 1.09
N THR A 57 9.09 22.68 0.25
CA THR A 57 8.36 22.01 -0.82
C THR A 57 7.27 21.08 -0.28
N ALA A 58 7.54 20.32 0.78
CA ALA A 58 6.56 19.46 1.42
C ALA A 58 5.40 20.28 2.03
N GLN A 59 5.71 21.38 2.71
CA GLN A 59 4.70 22.31 3.24
C GLN A 59 3.87 22.96 2.12
N SER A 60 4.50 23.31 1.00
CA SER A 60 3.81 23.83 -0.19
C SER A 60 2.82 22.80 -0.76
N ALA A 61 3.27 21.55 -0.95
CA ALA A 61 2.41 20.45 -1.40
C ALA A 61 1.26 20.19 -0.41
N ALA A 62 1.53 20.22 0.91
CA ALA A 62 0.51 20.05 1.93
C ALA A 62 -0.55 21.16 1.91
N LYS A 63 -0.14 22.43 1.75
CA LYS A 63 -1.07 23.56 1.58
C LYS A 63 -1.93 23.40 0.34
N GLN A 64 -1.34 22.93 -0.75
CA GLN A 64 -2.06 22.69 -1.99
C GLN A 64 -3.09 21.56 -1.85
N MET A 65 -2.71 20.45 -1.23
CA MET A 65 -3.65 19.37 -0.89
C MET A 65 -4.79 19.86 0.01
N ALA A 66 -4.47 20.64 1.05
CA ALA A 66 -5.47 21.22 1.93
C ALA A 66 -6.47 22.10 1.18
N ALA A 67 -5.99 22.94 0.25
CA ALA A 67 -6.83 23.78 -0.60
C ALA A 67 -7.71 22.97 -1.57
N MET A 68 -7.19 21.85 -2.09
CA MET A 68 -7.96 20.93 -2.94
C MET A 68 -9.07 20.22 -2.16
N THR A 69 -8.86 19.95 -0.87
CA THR A 69 -9.83 19.26 0.02
C THR A 69 -10.75 20.21 0.80
N ASP A 70 -10.60 21.53 0.63
CA ASP A 70 -11.45 22.51 1.33
C ASP A 70 -12.91 22.42 0.80
N PRO A 71 -13.90 22.06 1.64
CA PRO A 71 -15.29 21.96 1.22
C PRO A 71 -15.90 23.30 0.77
N ASN A 72 -15.30 24.43 1.16
CA ASN A 72 -15.72 25.77 0.76
C ASN A 72 -15.09 26.22 -0.56
N SER A 73 -14.10 25.48 -1.07
CA SER A 73 -13.43 25.81 -2.32
C SER A 73 -14.41 25.85 -3.49
N PRO A 74 -14.41 26.91 -4.33
CA PRO A 74 -15.22 26.94 -5.55
C PRO A 74 -14.77 25.91 -6.57
N ASN A 75 -13.55 25.35 -6.41
CA ASN A 75 -13.03 24.34 -7.31
C ASN A 75 -13.43 22.92 -6.88
N MET A 76 -13.97 22.71 -5.67
CA MET A 76 -14.40 21.41 -5.15
C MET A 76 -15.33 20.70 -6.14
N ASP A 77 -15.16 19.39 -6.34
CA ASP A 77 -16.10 18.65 -7.19
C ASP A 77 -17.52 18.71 -6.58
N PRO A 78 -18.56 19.08 -7.35
CA PRO A 78 -19.91 19.25 -6.83
C PRO A 78 -20.48 18.00 -6.15
N ASP A 79 -20.15 16.80 -6.64
CA ASP A 79 -20.68 15.56 -6.09
C ASP A 79 -19.99 15.21 -4.75
N LEU A 80 -18.70 15.50 -4.62
CA LEU A 80 -18.01 15.40 -3.33
C LEU A 80 -18.49 16.45 -2.34
N LYS A 81 -18.73 17.68 -2.80
CA LYS A 81 -19.28 18.75 -1.93
C LYS A 81 -20.65 18.36 -1.38
N ALA A 82 -21.51 17.79 -2.22
CA ALA A 82 -22.81 17.27 -1.79
C ALA A 82 -22.63 16.14 -0.77
N LEU A 83 -21.71 15.21 -1.00
CA LEU A 83 -21.41 14.13 -0.06
C LEU A 83 -20.93 14.64 1.30
N LEU A 84 -19.99 15.59 1.32
CA LEU A 84 -19.48 16.21 2.56
C LEU A 84 -20.57 16.99 3.31
N GLY A 85 -21.46 17.67 2.58
CA GLY A 85 -22.62 18.36 3.14
C GLY A 85 -23.59 17.41 3.86
N LEU A 86 -23.80 16.21 3.32
CA LEU A 86 -24.67 15.19 3.91
C LEU A 86 -24.10 14.56 5.18
N LEU A 87 -22.76 14.45 5.28
CA LEU A 87 -22.08 14.00 6.48
C LEU A 87 -21.96 15.09 7.56
N GLY A 88 -22.61 16.26 7.36
CA GLY A 88 -22.58 17.37 8.32
C GLY A 88 -21.23 18.08 8.42
N MET A 89 -20.32 17.89 7.45
CA MET A 89 -18.97 18.46 7.46
C MET A 89 -18.90 19.92 6.95
N GLY A 90 -20.06 20.55 6.72
CA GLY A 90 -20.17 21.83 6.00
C GLY A 90 -20.22 23.10 6.85
N SER A 91 -20.26 23.05 8.19
CA SER A 91 -20.52 24.26 9.00
C SER A 91 -19.81 24.35 10.36
N ALA A 92 -18.91 23.42 10.68
CA ALA A 92 -17.97 23.58 11.79
C ALA A 92 -16.65 22.88 11.40
N PRO A 93 -15.48 23.41 11.78
CA PRO A 93 -14.28 22.59 11.82
C PRO A 93 -14.58 21.52 12.85
N VAL A 94 -15.08 20.36 12.40
CA VAL A 94 -15.14 19.19 13.26
C VAL A 94 -13.69 19.01 13.70
N PRO A 95 -13.38 19.09 15.00
CA PRO A 95 -12.14 18.52 15.45
C PRO A 95 -12.33 17.04 15.16
N MET A 96 -11.77 16.57 14.05
CA MET A 96 -11.45 15.17 13.84
C MET A 96 -10.48 14.82 14.96
N SER A 97 -11.05 14.57 16.14
CA SER A 97 -10.37 14.03 17.32
C SER A 97 -10.09 12.57 16.99
N GLY A 98 -9.06 12.40 16.16
CA GLY A 98 -8.80 11.21 15.37
C GLY A 98 -8.35 11.66 13.99
N GLY A 99 -7.29 12.45 13.96
CA GLY A 99 -6.81 13.12 12.76
C GLY A 99 -6.68 12.14 11.60
N LEU A 100 -7.25 12.52 10.44
CA LEU A 100 -6.59 12.23 9.18
C LEU A 100 -5.27 13.01 9.20
N ASN A 101 -4.30 12.50 9.95
CA ASN A 101 -2.91 12.81 9.70
C ASN A 101 -2.71 12.48 8.22
N GLY A 102 -2.41 13.52 7.44
CA GLY A 102 -2.18 13.39 6.00
C GLY A 102 -1.24 12.22 5.75
N LEU A 103 -1.47 11.49 4.65
CA LEU A 103 -0.66 10.33 4.17
C LEU A 103 0.75 10.34 4.75
N ASP A 104 0.88 9.77 5.94
CA ASP A 104 2.08 9.90 6.74
C ASP A 104 2.98 8.75 6.32
N LEU A 105 3.92 9.05 5.42
CA LEU A 105 4.92 8.09 4.95
C LEU A 105 5.93 7.72 6.06
N SER A 106 5.96 8.43 7.20
CA SER A 106 6.70 7.96 8.39
C SER A 106 6.10 6.64 8.93
N GLY A 107 4.85 6.37 8.53
CA GLY A 107 4.14 5.11 8.65
C GLY A 107 4.91 3.88 8.15
N ALA A 108 5.87 4.01 7.22
CA ALA A 108 6.61 2.87 6.65
C ALA A 108 7.56 2.18 7.67
N ALA A 109 8.24 2.96 8.52
CA ALA A 109 9.08 2.41 9.59
C ALA A 109 8.24 1.78 10.71
N SER A 110 7.10 2.40 11.05
CA SER A 110 6.11 1.81 11.96
C SER A 110 5.36 0.64 11.34
N PHE A 111 5.18 0.57 10.02
CA PHE A 111 4.61 -0.58 9.32
C PHE A 111 5.56 -1.76 9.44
N GLY A 112 6.86 -1.59 9.18
CA GLY A 112 7.86 -2.64 9.42
C GLY A 112 7.87 -3.11 10.88
N LYS A 113 7.82 -2.18 11.83
CA LYS A 113 7.78 -2.51 13.27
C LYS A 113 6.47 -3.18 13.71
N ASN A 114 5.32 -2.74 13.20
CA ASN A 114 3.99 -3.31 13.46
C ASN A 114 3.77 -4.62 12.71
N PHE A 115 4.37 -4.80 11.54
CA PHE A 115 4.39 -6.03 10.76
C PHE A 115 5.21 -7.09 11.50
N VAL A 116 6.42 -6.75 11.96
CA VAL A 116 7.26 -7.63 12.78
C VAL A 116 6.65 -7.90 14.15
N GLN A 117 6.05 -6.90 14.82
CA GLN A 117 5.33 -7.10 16.09
C GLN A 117 4.01 -7.87 15.90
N GLY A 118 3.33 -7.73 14.76
CA GLY A 118 2.15 -8.52 14.40
C GLY A 118 2.48 -9.96 14.04
N LEU A 119 3.66 -10.21 13.47
CA LEU A 119 4.16 -11.55 13.13
C LEU A 119 4.89 -12.25 14.28
N GLY A 120 5.51 -11.49 15.20
CA GLY A 120 6.36 -12.00 16.28
C GLY A 120 5.91 -11.67 17.71
N GLY A 121 4.81 -10.94 17.91
CA GLY A 121 4.41 -10.41 19.22
C GLY A 121 3.14 -11.02 19.79
N LYS A 122 3.30 -11.94 20.76
CA LYS A 122 2.35 -12.21 21.86
C LYS A 122 0.86 -12.42 21.52
N GLY A 123 0.56 -12.95 20.34
CA GLY A 123 -0.82 -13.20 19.90
C GLY A 123 -1.09 -14.60 19.36
N ARG A 124 -0.13 -15.53 19.45
CA ARG A 124 -0.41 -16.94 19.14
C ARG A 124 -1.34 -17.48 20.21
N VAL A 125 -2.65 -17.41 19.94
CA VAL A 125 -3.67 -18.02 20.78
C VAL A 125 -3.42 -19.52 20.73
N THR A 126 -2.81 -20.04 21.79
CA THR A 126 -2.86 -21.47 22.11
C THR A 126 -4.33 -21.85 22.22
N THR A 127 -4.83 -22.58 21.23
CA THR A 127 -6.16 -23.19 21.24
C THR A 127 -6.16 -24.33 22.27
N GLN A 128 -6.20 -23.98 23.55
CA GLN A 128 -6.89 -24.87 24.49
C GLN A 128 -8.35 -24.91 24.04
N ALA A 129 -8.99 -26.07 24.14
CA ALA A 129 -10.40 -26.27 23.78
C ALA A 129 -11.31 -25.44 24.72
N MET A 130 -11.36 -24.14 24.51
CA MET A 130 -12.25 -23.21 25.18
C MET A 130 -13.55 -23.17 24.40
N THR A 131 -14.67 -23.07 25.11
CA THR A 131 -15.96 -22.79 24.50
C THR A 131 -15.85 -21.48 23.70
N VAL A 132 -16.26 -21.52 22.43
CA VAL A 132 -16.19 -20.39 21.51
C VAL A 132 -17.58 -19.79 21.37
N VAL A 133 -17.69 -18.47 21.51
CA VAL A 133 -18.90 -17.71 21.21
C VAL A 133 -18.75 -17.06 19.85
N GLN A 134 -19.74 -17.25 18.98
CA GLN A 134 -19.75 -16.71 17.62
C GLN A 134 -20.71 -15.51 17.53
N ASP A 135 -20.16 -14.34 17.22
CA ASP A 135 -20.91 -13.10 16.99
C ASP A 135 -21.06 -12.86 15.48
N THR A 136 -22.26 -13.08 14.95
CA THR A 136 -22.59 -12.85 13.53
C THR A 136 -22.68 -11.37 13.21
N LEU A 137 -22.43 -10.99 11.95
CA LEU A 137 -22.67 -9.63 11.49
C LEU A 137 -24.17 -9.31 11.52
N ALA A 138 -24.51 -8.09 11.94
CA ALA A 138 -25.90 -7.66 12.07
C ALA A 138 -26.60 -7.56 10.71
N THR A 139 -27.78 -8.14 10.54
CA THR A 139 -28.53 -8.08 9.27
C THR A 139 -29.84 -7.30 9.38
N GLY A 140 -30.43 -6.99 8.23
CA GLY A 140 -31.72 -6.33 8.13
C GLY A 140 -31.64 -4.87 7.72
N THR A 141 -32.79 -4.21 7.70
CA THR A 141 -32.92 -2.80 7.36
C THR A 141 -33.41 -2.02 8.58
N ARG A 142 -32.70 -0.94 8.92
CA ARG A 142 -33.18 0.09 9.84
C ARG A 142 -33.64 1.30 9.05
N THR A 143 -34.84 1.78 9.33
CA THR A 143 -35.41 2.98 8.71
C THR A 143 -35.75 3.99 9.78
N TYR A 144 -35.14 5.17 9.70
CA TYR A 144 -35.57 6.36 10.40
C TYR A 144 -36.59 7.08 9.52
N THR A 145 -37.85 7.10 9.95
CA THR A 145 -38.94 7.67 9.16
C THR A 145 -38.94 9.18 9.25
N ARG A 146 -39.57 9.86 8.28
CA ARG A 146 -39.65 11.33 8.25
C ARG A 146 -40.26 11.97 9.49
N ASP A 147 -41.13 11.24 10.17
CA ASP A 147 -41.83 11.71 11.37
C ASP A 147 -41.02 11.49 12.67
N GLY A 148 -39.73 11.10 12.55
CA GLY A 148 -38.86 10.79 13.68
C GLY A 148 -39.07 9.40 14.27
N GLY A 149 -39.81 8.54 13.57
CA GLY A 149 -40.06 7.15 13.97
C GLY A 149 -38.92 6.21 13.60
N TYR A 150 -38.95 5.01 14.18
CA TYR A 150 -38.01 3.94 13.89
C TYR A 150 -38.75 2.69 13.42
N GLN A 151 -38.30 2.13 12.30
CA GLN A 151 -38.79 0.86 11.76
C GLN A 151 -37.62 -0.09 11.52
N TYR A 152 -37.86 -1.37 11.77
CA TYR A 152 -36.91 -2.44 11.47
C TYR A 152 -37.56 -3.49 10.57
N SER A 153 -36.77 -3.99 9.62
CA SER A 153 -37.09 -5.15 8.79
C SER A 153 -35.95 -6.16 8.88
N GLU A 154 -36.28 -7.45 8.96
CA GLU A 154 -35.27 -8.53 8.98
C GLU A 154 -34.52 -8.70 7.66
N LEU A 155 -35.04 -8.16 6.56
CA LEU A 155 -34.39 -8.21 5.25
C LEU A 155 -33.53 -6.95 5.05
N PRO A 156 -32.35 -7.06 4.41
CA PRO A 156 -31.74 -8.27 3.84
C PRO A 156 -31.08 -9.19 4.89
N ARG A 157 -30.89 -10.48 4.58
CA ARG A 157 -30.19 -11.47 5.45
C ARG A 157 -28.71 -11.67 5.09
N ASP A 158 -28.26 -11.04 4.02
CA ASP A 158 -26.92 -11.08 3.45
C ASP A 158 -26.17 -9.75 3.58
N GLY A 159 -26.72 -8.83 4.37
CA GLY A 159 -26.20 -7.48 4.56
C GLY A 159 -27.01 -6.68 5.56
N TYR A 160 -26.66 -5.41 5.65
CA TYR A 160 -27.33 -4.40 6.47
C TYR A 160 -27.60 -3.16 5.66
N VAL A 161 -28.77 -2.58 5.91
CA VAL A 161 -29.23 -1.36 5.28
C VAL A 161 -29.65 -0.38 6.36
N GLU A 162 -29.22 0.86 6.22
CA GLU A 162 -29.73 1.98 6.99
C GLU A 162 -30.35 3.00 6.04
N ILE A 163 -31.58 3.44 6.35
CA ILE A 163 -32.34 4.41 5.58
C ILE A 163 -32.70 5.56 6.51
N ASP A 164 -32.37 6.77 6.11
CA ASP A 164 -32.89 8.00 6.67
C ASP A 164 -33.80 8.65 5.63
N GLU A 165 -35.12 8.57 5.86
CA GLU A 165 -36.12 9.11 4.93
C GLU A 165 -36.21 10.64 4.95
N GLN A 166 -35.71 11.29 6.01
CA GLN A 166 -35.69 12.73 6.15
C GLN A 166 -34.61 13.35 5.27
N SER A 167 -33.40 12.80 5.31
CA SER A 167 -32.27 13.23 4.45
C SER A 167 -32.26 12.55 3.08
N GLY A 168 -33.03 11.47 2.89
CA GLY A 168 -33.03 10.66 1.68
C GLY A 168 -31.76 9.83 1.49
N VAL A 169 -31.02 9.61 2.58
CA VAL A 169 -29.77 8.82 2.62
C VAL A 169 -30.10 7.34 2.82
N ARG A 170 -29.41 6.49 2.06
CA ARG A 170 -29.42 5.04 2.23
C ARG A 170 -27.98 4.54 2.24
N ILE A 171 -27.58 3.88 3.32
CA ILE A 171 -26.29 3.18 3.43
C ILE A 171 -26.58 1.69 3.34
N GLU A 172 -25.89 1.00 2.45
CA GLU A 172 -26.10 -0.42 2.20
C GLU A 172 -24.75 -1.12 2.20
N ALA A 173 -24.61 -2.15 3.03
CA ALA A 173 -23.46 -3.03 3.09
C ALA A 173 -23.93 -4.47 2.87
N LYS A 174 -23.32 -5.16 1.91
CA LYS A 174 -23.60 -6.56 1.58
C LYS A 174 -22.35 -7.37 1.77
N TRP A 175 -22.47 -8.54 2.38
CA TRP A 175 -21.30 -9.34 2.75
C TRP A 175 -21.51 -10.85 2.65
N LYS A 176 -22.69 -11.29 2.18
CA LYS A 176 -22.90 -12.63 1.60
C LYS A 176 -23.30 -12.55 0.12
N VAL A 177 -22.71 -11.59 -0.61
CA VAL A 177 -22.97 -11.35 -2.04
C VAL A 177 -22.73 -12.63 -2.84
N GLY A 178 -23.77 -13.15 -3.50
CA GLY A 178 -23.67 -14.34 -4.36
C GLY A 178 -23.36 -15.65 -3.62
N GLY A 179 -23.63 -15.72 -2.31
CA GLY A 179 -23.31 -16.91 -1.50
C GLY A 179 -21.85 -17.01 -1.07
N ALA A 180 -21.07 -15.94 -1.21
CA ALA A 180 -19.69 -15.87 -0.75
C ALA A 180 -19.60 -16.23 0.76
N ALA A 181 -18.66 -17.10 1.10
CA ALA A 181 -18.48 -17.58 2.46
C ALA A 181 -18.04 -16.42 3.38
N THR A 182 -18.51 -16.45 4.62
CA THR A 182 -17.90 -15.69 5.72
C THR A 182 -16.93 -16.59 6.47
N VAL A 183 -16.02 -15.99 7.21
CA VAL A 183 -15.06 -16.69 8.05
C VAL A 183 -15.10 -16.15 9.47
N TRP A 184 -14.67 -16.96 10.41
CA TRP A 184 -14.65 -16.62 11.83
C TRP A 184 -13.24 -16.19 12.24
N VAL A 185 -13.11 -14.93 12.70
CA VAL A 185 -11.86 -14.41 13.23
C VAL A 185 -11.92 -14.22 14.73
N ASN A 186 -10.85 -14.57 15.44
CA ASN A 186 -10.75 -14.37 16.87
C ASN A 186 -10.78 -12.87 17.20
N SER A 187 -11.75 -12.45 18.01
CA SER A 187 -12.02 -11.05 18.40
C SER A 187 -11.72 -10.79 19.88
N GLY A 188 -10.93 -11.67 20.50
CA GLY A 188 -10.56 -11.60 21.91
C GLY A 188 -11.42 -12.49 22.81
N TYR A 189 -11.65 -12.05 24.05
CA TYR A 189 -12.35 -12.82 25.08
C TYR A 189 -13.54 -12.04 25.64
N ARG A 190 -14.63 -12.73 25.96
CA ARG A 190 -15.79 -12.20 26.69
C ARG A 190 -15.89 -12.91 28.03
N TYR A 191 -16.11 -12.16 29.10
CA TYR A 191 -16.39 -12.74 30.41
C TYR A 191 -17.86 -13.19 30.46
N ASP A 192 -18.08 -14.47 30.70
CA ASP A 192 -19.41 -15.02 30.93
C ASP A 192 -19.74 -14.96 32.42
N TYR A 193 -20.64 -14.03 32.77
CA TYR A 193 -21.09 -13.80 34.14
C TYR A 193 -21.91 -14.96 34.74
N ARG A 194 -22.40 -15.91 33.92
CA ARG A 194 -23.17 -17.07 34.38
C ARG A 194 -22.27 -18.23 34.77
N THR A 195 -21.15 -18.41 34.07
CA THR A 195 -20.19 -19.49 34.31
C THR A 195 -18.95 -19.03 35.08
N GLY A 196 -18.74 -17.71 35.19
CA GLY A 196 -17.57 -17.13 35.84
C GLY A 196 -16.27 -17.31 35.05
N GLN A 197 -16.36 -17.60 33.74
CA GLN A 197 -15.22 -17.92 32.89
C GLN A 197 -15.09 -16.94 31.71
N SER A 198 -13.86 -16.72 31.26
CA SER A 198 -13.60 -16.02 30.00
C SER A 198 -13.71 -17.00 28.84
N VAL A 199 -14.52 -16.67 27.85
CA VAL A 199 -14.71 -17.46 26.61
C VAL A 199 -14.11 -16.74 25.42
N MET A 200 -13.59 -17.49 24.44
CA MET A 200 -13.06 -16.88 23.22
C MET A 200 -14.23 -16.42 22.34
N VAL A 201 -14.16 -15.18 21.84
CA VAL A 201 -15.14 -14.64 20.91
C VAL A 201 -14.58 -14.73 19.50
N GLN A 202 -15.40 -15.22 18.58
CA GLN A 202 -15.15 -15.14 17.15
C GLN A 202 -16.16 -14.21 16.49
N GLN A 203 -15.65 -13.26 15.71
CA GLN A 203 -16.45 -12.36 14.90
C GLN A 203 -16.56 -12.91 13.48
N GLU A 204 -17.78 -12.92 12.93
CA GLU A 204 -17.99 -13.19 11.52
C GLU A 204 -17.39 -12.05 10.69
N VAL A 205 -16.57 -12.39 9.70
CA VAL A 205 -15.96 -11.45 8.75
C VAL A 205 -16.19 -11.97 7.34
N PRO A 206 -16.55 -11.10 6.37
CA PRO A 206 -16.80 -11.56 5.02
C PRO A 206 -15.52 -11.81 4.25
N THR A 207 -15.60 -12.73 3.28
CA THR A 207 -14.56 -12.88 2.25
C THR A 207 -14.80 -11.97 1.04
N ASN A 208 -16.03 -11.48 0.88
CA ASN A 208 -16.37 -10.51 -0.15
C ASN A 208 -17.47 -9.61 0.38
N ALA A 209 -17.30 -8.30 0.25
CA ALA A 209 -18.31 -7.34 0.65
C ALA A 209 -18.36 -6.14 -0.28
N THR A 210 -19.53 -5.53 -0.41
CA THR A 210 -19.72 -4.26 -1.10
C THR A 210 -20.48 -3.30 -0.20
N GLY A 211 -20.06 -2.04 -0.21
CA GLY A 211 -20.75 -0.95 0.46
C GLY A 211 -21.18 0.11 -0.55
N SER A 212 -22.31 0.76 -0.33
CA SER A 212 -22.76 1.88 -1.13
C SER A 212 -23.50 2.91 -0.28
N VAL A 213 -23.32 4.18 -0.64
CA VAL A 213 -24.14 5.29 -0.12
C VAL A 213 -24.96 5.83 -1.27
N THR A 214 -26.27 5.88 -1.09
CA THR A 214 -27.25 6.40 -2.04
C THR A 214 -27.96 7.61 -1.45
N VAL A 215 -28.13 8.65 -2.24
CA VAL A 215 -28.80 9.90 -1.85
C VAL A 215 -29.84 10.21 -2.89
N SER A 216 -31.10 10.33 -2.47
CA SER A 216 -32.23 10.65 -3.38
C SER A 216 -32.25 9.74 -4.62
N GLY A 217 -31.95 8.45 -4.42
CA GLY A 217 -31.93 7.42 -5.46
C GLY A 217 -30.65 7.34 -6.32
N LYS A 218 -29.62 8.15 -6.06
CA LYS A 218 -28.33 8.10 -6.78
C LYS A 218 -27.20 7.61 -5.88
N THR A 219 -26.43 6.62 -6.32
CA THR A 219 -25.22 6.16 -5.60
C THR A 219 -24.11 7.19 -5.73
N VAL A 220 -23.64 7.69 -4.59
CA VAL A 220 -22.63 8.77 -4.48
C VAL A 220 -21.32 8.29 -3.88
N ALA A 221 -21.27 7.09 -3.35
CA ALA A 221 -20.04 6.44 -2.92
C ALA A 221 -20.20 4.92 -2.98
N GLY A 222 -19.09 4.23 -3.22
CA GLY A 222 -19.04 2.78 -3.28
C GLY A 222 -17.74 2.25 -2.69
N LEU A 223 -17.81 1.05 -2.14
CA LEU A 223 -16.69 0.30 -1.58
C LEU A 223 -16.83 -1.16 -1.97
N LYS A 224 -15.72 -1.80 -2.27
CA LYS A 224 -15.63 -3.23 -2.54
C LYS A 224 -14.45 -3.81 -1.78
N PHE A 225 -14.69 -4.93 -1.15
CA PHE A 225 -13.74 -5.66 -0.34
C PHE A 225 -13.69 -7.11 -0.82
N SER A 226 -12.50 -7.68 -0.91
CA SER A 226 -12.31 -9.11 -1.13
C SER A 226 -11.15 -9.60 -0.27
N MET A 227 -11.28 -10.79 0.30
CA MET A 227 -10.27 -11.41 1.13
C MET A 227 -10.18 -12.89 0.79
N THR A 228 -8.94 -13.38 0.65
CA THR A 228 -8.63 -14.80 0.66
C THR A 228 -8.13 -15.15 2.07
N PRO A 229 -8.91 -15.88 2.88
CA PRO A 229 -8.57 -16.18 4.28
C PRO A 229 -7.21 -16.85 4.48
N GLY A 230 -6.91 -17.86 3.66
CA GLY A 230 -5.80 -18.78 3.92
C GLY A 230 -6.00 -19.65 5.18
N ASP A 231 -5.13 -20.64 5.33
CA ASP A 231 -5.25 -21.63 6.41
C ASP A 231 -4.88 -21.07 7.80
N CYS A 232 -4.26 -19.89 7.85
CA CYS A 232 -3.76 -19.23 9.05
C CYS A 232 -4.35 -17.85 9.32
N LEU A 233 -5.57 -17.58 8.85
CA LEU A 233 -6.22 -16.27 8.99
C LEU A 233 -6.12 -15.71 10.43
N ASN A 234 -6.36 -16.57 11.42
CA ASN A 234 -6.38 -16.21 12.84
C ASN A 234 -5.00 -15.98 13.49
N THR A 235 -3.91 -16.34 12.81
CA THR A 235 -2.54 -16.24 13.36
C THR A 235 -1.63 -15.33 12.54
N ALA A 236 -1.76 -15.33 11.21
CA ALA A 236 -0.89 -14.58 10.31
C ALA A 236 -1.67 -13.71 9.30
N GLY A 237 -2.97 -13.56 9.49
CA GLY A 237 -3.84 -12.80 8.60
C GLY A 237 -4.11 -13.49 7.25
N PRO A 238 -4.82 -12.80 6.33
CA PRO A 238 -5.23 -13.37 5.06
C PRO A 238 -4.06 -13.64 4.11
N THR A 239 -4.25 -14.53 3.15
CA THR A 239 -3.28 -14.72 2.04
C THR A 239 -3.39 -13.62 0.99
N ALA A 240 -4.57 -13.01 0.84
CA ALA A 240 -4.75 -11.85 -0.02
C ALA A 240 -5.92 -10.99 0.47
N LEU A 241 -5.86 -9.71 0.17
CA LEU A 241 -6.87 -8.72 0.51
C LEU A 241 -6.91 -7.64 -0.57
N THR A 242 -8.09 -7.24 -1.00
CA THR A 242 -8.28 -6.05 -1.83
C THR A 242 -9.39 -5.18 -1.23
N LEU A 243 -9.16 -3.87 -1.28
CA LEU A 243 -10.13 -2.85 -0.92
C LEU A 243 -10.13 -1.80 -2.03
N SER A 244 -11.26 -1.59 -2.68
CA SER A 244 -11.44 -0.48 -3.61
C SER A 244 -12.61 0.39 -3.19
N GLY A 245 -12.47 1.69 -3.36
CA GLY A 245 -13.45 2.67 -2.93
C GLY A 245 -13.48 3.84 -3.89
N TRP A 246 -14.66 4.46 -4.00
CA TRP A 246 -14.85 5.66 -4.80
C TRP A 246 -15.93 6.54 -4.19
N ALA A 247 -15.84 7.85 -4.47
CA ALA A 247 -16.86 8.82 -4.07
C ALA A 247 -17.09 9.84 -5.19
N GLY A 248 -18.34 10.33 -5.28
CA GLY A 248 -18.86 11.18 -6.35
C GLY A 248 -19.58 10.36 -7.43
N ARG A 249 -19.15 10.49 -8.69
CA ARG A 249 -19.78 9.83 -9.84
C ARG A 249 -19.08 8.51 -10.17
N GLU A 250 -19.76 7.37 -10.11
CA GLU A 250 -19.14 6.04 -10.30
C GLU A 250 -18.21 5.95 -11.53
N ALA A 251 -18.70 6.31 -12.73
CA ALA A 251 -17.95 6.20 -13.97
C ALA A 251 -16.70 7.10 -14.02
N ASN A 252 -16.71 8.24 -13.31
CA ASN A 252 -15.61 9.20 -13.27
C ASN A 252 -15.50 9.80 -11.87
N ALA A 253 -15.15 8.94 -10.91
CA ALA A 253 -15.19 9.32 -9.52
C ALA A 253 -14.07 10.33 -9.23
N PRO A 254 -14.40 11.52 -8.70
CA PRO A 254 -13.41 12.51 -8.30
C PRO A 254 -12.54 12.03 -7.14
N ALA A 255 -12.99 11.07 -6.32
CA ALA A 255 -12.14 10.40 -5.35
C ALA A 255 -12.15 8.88 -5.56
N LYS A 256 -10.97 8.26 -5.57
CA LYS A 256 -10.78 6.81 -5.68
C LYS A 256 -9.67 6.34 -4.76
N LEU A 257 -9.80 5.13 -4.24
CA LEU A 257 -8.81 4.43 -3.45
C LEU A 257 -8.80 2.97 -3.89
N ASP A 258 -7.61 2.42 -4.13
CA ASP A 258 -7.41 0.99 -4.35
C ASP A 258 -6.26 0.54 -3.47
N LEU A 259 -6.46 -0.53 -2.71
CA LEU A 259 -5.46 -1.18 -1.89
C LEU A 259 -5.50 -2.67 -2.23
N ALA A 260 -4.33 -3.27 -2.37
CA ALA A 260 -4.18 -4.70 -2.54
C ALA A 260 -2.98 -5.20 -1.74
N TYR A 261 -3.17 -6.38 -1.17
CA TYR A 261 -2.17 -7.10 -0.41
C TYR A 261 -2.23 -8.57 -0.79
N ALA A 262 -1.07 -9.22 -0.88
CA ALA A 262 -0.98 -10.67 -1.00
C ALA A 262 0.30 -11.20 -0.35
N TRP A 263 0.20 -12.34 0.32
CA TRP A 263 1.33 -13.09 0.85
C TRP A 263 1.23 -14.53 0.33
N THR A 264 2.16 -14.88 -0.54
CA THR A 264 2.34 -16.23 -1.11
C THR A 264 3.57 -16.90 -0.49
N GLU A 265 3.83 -18.17 -0.81
CA GLU A 265 5.04 -18.84 -0.34
C GLU A 265 6.34 -18.12 -0.75
N LYS A 266 6.32 -17.35 -1.86
CA LYS A 266 7.50 -16.74 -2.48
C LYS A 266 7.51 -15.22 -2.44
N ASP A 267 6.36 -14.58 -2.27
CA ASP A 267 6.24 -13.13 -2.43
C ASP A 267 5.31 -12.53 -1.38
N VAL A 268 5.68 -11.34 -0.89
CA VAL A 268 4.79 -10.42 -0.17
C VAL A 268 4.60 -9.19 -1.05
N LEU A 269 3.35 -8.97 -1.47
CA LEU A 269 2.94 -7.91 -2.37
C LEU A 269 2.05 -6.93 -1.62
N PHE A 270 2.30 -5.64 -1.81
CA PHE A 270 1.40 -4.58 -1.41
C PHE A 270 1.33 -3.55 -2.53
N SER A 271 0.13 -3.07 -2.84
CA SER A 271 -0.03 -1.91 -3.71
C SER A 271 -1.16 -1.04 -3.22
N GLY A 272 -0.96 0.27 -3.27
CA GLY A 272 -1.99 1.25 -2.98
C GLY A 272 -2.00 2.34 -4.05
N SER A 273 -3.18 2.83 -4.39
CA SER A 273 -3.33 4.05 -5.17
C SER A 273 -4.49 4.86 -4.66
N ALA A 274 -4.32 6.17 -4.62
CA ALA A 274 -5.36 7.13 -4.29
C ALA A 274 -5.41 8.18 -5.38
N GLN A 275 -6.61 8.61 -5.74
CA GLN A 275 -6.85 9.69 -6.67
C GLN A 275 -7.83 10.66 -6.04
N TYR A 276 -7.56 11.95 -6.22
CA TYR A 276 -8.46 13.02 -5.85
C TYR A 276 -8.47 14.07 -6.96
N ALA A 277 -9.65 14.48 -7.40
CA ALA A 277 -9.83 15.43 -8.49
C ALA A 277 -10.84 16.49 -8.07
N THR A 278 -10.46 17.75 -8.28
CA THR A 278 -11.34 18.90 -8.24
C THR A 278 -11.79 19.20 -9.67
N THR A 279 -12.56 20.27 -9.86
CA THR A 279 -12.94 20.75 -11.20
C THR A 279 -11.76 21.22 -12.04
N LYS A 280 -10.63 21.59 -11.42
CA LYS A 280 -9.46 22.17 -12.10
C LYS A 280 -8.17 21.36 -11.93
N GLU A 281 -8.06 20.63 -10.84
CA GLU A 281 -6.80 20.03 -10.39
C GLU A 281 -6.99 18.56 -10.10
N LYS A 282 -5.90 17.80 -10.22
CA LYS A 282 -5.85 16.38 -9.89
C LYS A 282 -4.65 16.12 -9.01
N ALA A 283 -4.86 15.30 -8.01
CA ALA A 283 -3.83 14.72 -7.17
C ALA A 283 -3.93 13.19 -7.28
N ALA A 284 -2.79 12.53 -7.38
CA ALA A 284 -2.71 11.08 -7.39
C ALA A 284 -1.51 10.62 -6.56
N ALA A 285 -1.68 9.55 -5.82
CA ALA A 285 -0.60 8.87 -5.13
C ALA A 285 -0.65 7.39 -5.49
N SER A 286 0.50 6.76 -5.69
CA SER A 286 0.58 5.31 -5.81
C SER A 286 1.82 4.78 -5.11
N MET A 287 1.73 3.54 -4.61
CA MET A 287 2.83 2.83 -3.99
C MET A 287 2.70 1.35 -4.33
N LYS A 288 3.82 0.70 -4.61
CA LYS A 288 3.91 -0.73 -4.83
C LYS A 288 5.14 -1.27 -4.11
N LEU A 289 4.94 -2.27 -3.27
CA LEU A 289 5.98 -3.05 -2.61
C LEU A 289 5.88 -4.50 -3.09
N ASN A 290 7.01 -5.07 -3.45
CA ASN A 290 7.16 -6.48 -3.77
C ASN A 290 8.41 -7.01 -3.06
N VAL A 291 8.23 -7.85 -2.05
CA VAL A 291 9.33 -8.55 -1.37
C VAL A 291 9.29 -10.00 -1.78
N THR A 292 10.27 -10.49 -2.54
CA THR A 292 10.39 -11.94 -2.78
C THR A 292 11.37 -12.58 -1.84
N GLY A 293 11.05 -13.81 -1.47
CA GLY A 293 11.78 -14.60 -0.50
C GLY A 293 11.21 -16.00 -0.42
N THR A 294 11.40 -16.63 0.73
CA THR A 294 10.79 -17.92 1.04
C THR A 294 10.10 -17.83 2.39
N THR A 295 8.82 -18.19 2.44
CA THR A 295 8.06 -18.34 3.68
C THR A 295 8.02 -19.82 4.06
N ARG A 296 8.31 -20.14 5.33
CA ARG A 296 8.11 -21.48 5.91
C ARG A 296 7.29 -21.39 7.18
N ASP A 297 6.54 -22.45 7.45
CA ASP A 297 5.72 -22.62 8.65
C ASP A 297 4.87 -21.38 8.97
N ARG A 298 4.24 -20.78 7.94
CA ARG A 298 3.43 -19.55 8.04
C ARG A 298 2.42 -19.59 9.19
N CYS A 299 1.84 -20.75 9.44
CA CYS A 299 0.81 -20.97 10.44
C CYS A 299 1.38 -21.33 11.83
N GLY A 300 2.64 -21.76 11.89
CA GLY A 300 3.20 -22.50 13.01
C GLY A 300 4.15 -21.69 13.88
N ALA A 301 4.55 -22.28 15.01
CA ALA A 301 5.49 -21.65 15.95
C ALA A 301 6.85 -21.34 15.31
N ALA A 302 7.26 -22.18 14.35
CA ALA A 302 8.51 -22.12 13.61
C ALA A 302 8.48 -21.19 12.37
N PHE A 303 7.54 -20.24 12.31
CA PHE A 303 7.47 -19.26 11.23
C PHE A 303 8.84 -18.66 10.90
N THR A 304 9.21 -18.73 9.62
CA THR A 304 10.33 -17.99 9.07
C THR A 304 9.97 -17.36 7.73
N PHE A 305 10.46 -16.15 7.51
CA PHE A 305 10.46 -15.52 6.19
C PHE A 305 11.85 -15.00 5.85
N THR A 306 12.43 -15.51 4.76
CA THR A 306 13.79 -15.16 4.32
C THR A 306 13.70 -14.42 2.98
N PRO A 307 13.70 -13.07 2.98
CA PRO A 307 13.70 -12.28 1.75
C PRO A 307 15.01 -12.44 0.98
N THR A 308 14.91 -12.42 -0.35
CA THR A 308 16.06 -12.40 -1.27
C THR A 308 16.10 -11.13 -2.13
N ARG A 309 14.97 -10.41 -2.25
CA ARG A 309 14.88 -9.11 -2.92
C ARG A 309 13.68 -8.30 -2.42
N ALA A 310 13.73 -6.98 -2.58
CA ALA A 310 12.58 -6.11 -2.40
C ALA A 310 12.55 -4.99 -3.45
N ASP A 311 11.38 -4.67 -3.96
CA ASP A 311 11.11 -3.53 -4.84
C ASP A 311 10.05 -2.65 -4.19
N LEU A 312 10.36 -1.39 -3.93
CA LEU A 312 9.40 -0.37 -3.52
C LEU A 312 9.42 0.75 -4.55
N THR A 313 8.29 0.97 -5.22
CA THR A 313 8.07 2.12 -6.08
C THR A 313 6.93 2.95 -5.55
N GLY A 314 7.01 4.26 -5.73
CA GLY A 314 5.97 5.18 -5.31
C GLY A 314 5.94 6.42 -6.18
N THR A 315 4.75 6.98 -6.36
CA THR A 315 4.55 8.26 -7.03
C THR A 315 3.61 9.12 -6.22
N LEU A 316 3.87 10.41 -6.21
CA LEU A 316 2.98 11.44 -5.71
C LEU A 316 2.92 12.54 -6.75
N ASP A 317 1.76 12.74 -7.35
CA ASP A 317 1.51 13.77 -8.35
C ASP A 317 0.46 14.71 -7.76
N ILE A 318 0.92 15.85 -7.26
CA ILE A 318 0.11 16.97 -6.82
C ILE A 318 0.40 18.09 -7.83
N PRO A 319 -0.52 19.02 -8.15
CA PRO A 319 -0.22 20.01 -9.18
C PRO A 319 1.07 20.78 -8.84
N SER A 320 1.98 20.91 -9.81
CA SER A 320 3.33 21.48 -9.64
C SER A 320 4.32 20.71 -8.74
N HIS A 321 3.91 19.58 -8.14
CA HIS A 321 4.71 18.77 -7.23
C HIS A 321 4.61 17.29 -7.61
N LYS A 322 5.49 16.85 -8.50
CA LYS A 322 5.60 15.45 -8.89
C LYS A 322 6.80 14.80 -8.19
N THR A 323 6.56 13.76 -7.42
CA THR A 323 7.60 12.99 -6.72
C THR A 323 7.55 11.54 -7.17
N GLU A 324 8.72 10.94 -7.39
CA GLU A 324 8.83 9.50 -7.70
C GLU A 324 9.89 8.88 -6.77
N LEU A 325 9.52 7.82 -6.07
CA LEU A 325 10.38 7.01 -5.22
C LEU A 325 10.61 5.66 -5.89
N ASN A 326 11.86 5.25 -5.97
CA ASN A 326 12.24 3.90 -6.36
C ASN A 326 13.28 3.40 -5.37
N VAL A 327 13.07 2.20 -4.83
CA VAL A 327 13.99 1.52 -3.91
C VAL A 327 14.02 0.06 -4.32
N TYR A 328 15.21 -0.44 -4.61
CA TYR A 328 15.46 -1.80 -4.99
C TYR A 328 16.53 -2.39 -4.09
N LEU A 329 16.19 -3.52 -3.48
CA LEU A 329 17.09 -4.40 -2.75
C LEU A 329 17.30 -5.67 -3.56
N ARG A 330 18.55 -6.05 -3.78
CA ARG A 330 18.93 -7.27 -4.51
C ARG A 330 19.88 -8.12 -3.70
N ASP A 331 19.86 -9.41 -4.01
CA ASP A 331 20.80 -10.40 -3.47
C ASP A 331 20.84 -10.39 -1.94
N LEU A 332 19.67 -10.18 -1.32
CA LEU A 332 19.55 -10.15 0.14
C LEU A 332 19.94 -11.52 0.70
N SER A 333 20.83 -11.50 1.68
CA SER A 333 21.32 -12.70 2.37
C SER A 333 21.49 -12.42 3.86
N ASN A 334 21.43 -13.49 4.66
CA ASN A 334 21.50 -13.43 6.13
C ASN A 334 20.40 -12.57 6.79
N LEU A 335 19.33 -12.26 6.07
CA LEU A 335 18.13 -11.63 6.61
C LEU A 335 17.04 -12.69 6.78
N GLU A 336 16.61 -12.92 8.01
CA GLU A 336 15.52 -13.83 8.34
C GLU A 336 14.58 -13.16 9.35
N PHE A 337 13.29 -13.13 9.01
CA PHE A 337 12.24 -12.77 9.92
C PHE A 337 11.69 -14.03 10.59
N SER A 338 12.21 -14.31 11.78
CA SER A 338 11.72 -15.36 12.69
C SER A 338 11.88 -14.89 14.14
N GLU A 339 11.15 -15.51 15.07
CA GLU A 339 11.28 -15.20 16.50
C GLU A 339 12.72 -15.39 16.97
N LYS A 340 13.39 -16.46 16.52
CA LYS A 340 14.78 -16.77 16.86
C LYS A 340 15.75 -15.76 16.25
N ALA A 341 15.61 -15.43 14.97
CA ALA A 341 16.52 -14.51 14.29
C ALA A 341 16.39 -13.09 14.87
N MET A 342 15.16 -12.61 15.08
CA MET A 342 14.90 -11.24 15.55
C MET A 342 15.20 -11.02 17.04
N SER A 343 15.29 -12.09 17.83
CA SER A 343 15.66 -12.02 19.26
C SER A 343 17.16 -12.16 19.52
N ALA A 344 17.95 -12.46 18.49
CA ALA A 344 19.40 -12.51 18.62
C ALA A 344 19.98 -11.10 18.91
N PRO A 345 21.01 -10.97 19.75
CA PRO A 345 21.62 -9.67 20.07
C PRO A 345 22.04 -8.84 18.86
N ASN A 346 22.37 -9.51 17.76
CA ASN A 346 22.83 -8.90 16.50
C ASN A 346 21.99 -9.39 15.32
N ALA A 347 20.66 -9.32 15.42
CA ALA A 347 19.73 -9.84 14.40
C ALA A 347 19.93 -9.30 12.97
N LEU A 348 20.61 -8.16 12.83
CA LEU A 348 20.89 -7.48 11.56
C LEU A 348 22.37 -7.53 11.15
N ASP A 349 23.23 -8.21 11.91
CA ASP A 349 24.65 -8.34 11.58
C ASP A 349 24.82 -9.19 10.31
N ARG A 350 25.78 -8.78 9.47
CA ARG A 350 26.15 -9.46 8.22
C ARG A 350 25.04 -9.59 7.18
N ILE A 351 24.03 -8.72 7.22
CA ILE A 351 23.07 -8.65 6.10
C ILE A 351 23.84 -8.29 4.83
N GLY A 352 23.75 -9.19 3.86
CA GLY A 352 24.32 -8.97 2.53
C GLY A 352 23.26 -8.47 1.56
N GLY A 353 23.71 -7.87 0.47
CA GLY A 353 22.86 -7.42 -0.63
C GLY A 353 23.32 -6.09 -1.18
N THR A 354 22.54 -5.55 -2.11
CA THR A 354 22.78 -4.23 -2.70
C THR A 354 21.52 -3.40 -2.66
N LEU A 355 21.69 -2.10 -2.37
CA LEU A 355 20.66 -1.09 -2.42
C LEU A 355 20.85 -0.24 -3.67
N ASN A 356 19.72 0.05 -4.33
CA ASN A 356 19.60 1.04 -5.37
C ASN A 356 18.32 1.83 -5.14
N ALA A 357 18.44 3.09 -4.75
CA ALA A 357 17.31 3.96 -4.47
C ALA A 357 17.48 5.32 -5.12
N ALA A 358 16.35 5.89 -5.54
CA ALA A 358 16.25 7.23 -6.07
C ALA A 358 14.93 7.87 -5.64
N LEU A 359 15.02 9.10 -5.16
CA LEU A 359 13.90 10.01 -4.98
C LEU A 359 14.04 11.12 -6.03
N SER A 360 13.02 11.33 -6.85
CA SER A 360 12.97 12.42 -7.82
C SER A 360 11.86 13.41 -7.48
N PHE A 361 12.07 14.67 -7.83
CA PHE A 361 11.09 15.74 -7.75
C PHE A 361 11.07 16.48 -9.10
N ASN A 362 9.88 16.61 -9.69
CA ASN A 362 9.63 17.18 -11.02
C ASN A 362 10.59 16.62 -12.10
N GLY A 363 10.84 15.31 -12.03
CA GLY A 363 11.71 14.59 -12.99
C GLY A 363 13.22 14.78 -12.76
N LYS A 364 13.63 15.41 -11.66
CA LYS A 364 15.04 15.61 -11.29
C LYS A 364 15.36 14.82 -10.03
N ALA A 365 16.48 14.10 -10.01
CA ALA A 365 16.93 13.35 -8.85
C ALA A 365 17.21 14.31 -7.67
N VAL A 366 16.65 14.04 -6.50
CA VAL A 366 16.83 14.83 -5.27
C VAL A 366 17.81 14.13 -4.34
N VAL A 367 17.56 12.83 -4.11
CA VAL A 367 18.41 11.96 -3.32
C VAL A 367 18.58 10.66 -4.09
N THR A 368 19.80 10.15 -4.17
CA THR A 368 20.05 8.78 -4.61
C THR A 368 20.86 8.03 -3.57
N ALA A 369 20.66 6.72 -3.48
CA ALA A 369 21.44 5.84 -2.62
C ALA A 369 21.82 4.59 -3.40
N PHE A 370 23.10 4.24 -3.43
CA PHE A 370 23.57 3.06 -4.15
C PHE A 370 24.78 2.44 -3.48
N GLY A 371 24.81 1.11 -3.38
CA GLY A 371 25.95 0.39 -2.85
C GLY A 371 25.57 -0.89 -2.13
N PRO A 372 26.57 -1.62 -1.60
CA PRO A 372 26.33 -2.83 -0.84
C PRO A 372 25.71 -2.50 0.54
N LEU A 373 24.82 -3.38 1.01
CA LEU A 373 24.29 -3.37 2.38
C LEU A 373 25.28 -3.92 3.41
N ALA A 374 26.44 -4.39 2.96
CA ALA A 374 27.47 -4.92 3.83
C ALA A 374 27.83 -3.91 4.93
N ASP A 375 28.00 -4.44 6.13
CA ASP A 375 28.50 -3.72 7.30
C ASP A 375 29.83 -3.04 6.97
N GLY A 376 30.04 -1.88 7.58
CA GLY A 376 31.27 -1.12 7.45
C GLY A 376 32.45 -1.78 8.17
N LYS A 377 33.48 -0.99 8.45
CA LYS A 377 34.58 -1.41 9.34
C LYS A 377 34.36 -0.97 10.79
N ASP A 378 33.30 -0.22 11.03
CA ASP A 378 32.82 0.15 12.35
C ASP A 378 32.22 -1.06 13.08
N MET A 379 32.07 -0.91 14.39
CA MET A 379 31.65 -1.99 15.29
C MET A 379 30.17 -1.90 15.67
N ASP A 380 29.39 -1.10 14.97
CA ASP A 380 27.96 -0.93 15.24
C ASP A 380 27.09 -2.03 14.61
N LEU A 381 27.66 -2.82 13.71
CA LEU A 381 27.04 -4.02 13.13
C LEU A 381 25.73 -3.71 12.39
N GLN A 382 25.62 -2.52 11.80
CA GLN A 382 24.43 -2.09 11.07
C GLN A 382 24.63 -2.24 9.57
N PRO A 383 23.64 -2.78 8.84
CA PRO A 383 23.75 -2.85 7.40
C PRO A 383 23.70 -1.46 6.77
N GLY A 384 24.51 -1.26 5.73
CA GLY A 384 24.40 -0.10 4.85
C GLY A 384 25.43 1.00 5.04
N ASP A 385 26.46 0.82 5.86
CA ASP A 385 27.54 1.81 6.00
C ASP A 385 28.29 2.06 4.68
N GLN A 386 28.31 1.05 3.80
CA GLN A 386 28.93 1.15 2.49
C GLN A 386 27.98 1.69 1.41
N VAL A 387 26.72 1.97 1.74
CA VAL A 387 25.79 2.64 0.83
C VAL A 387 26.17 4.10 0.71
N LYS A 388 26.33 4.54 -0.54
CA LYS A 388 26.61 5.95 -0.85
C LYS A 388 25.32 6.70 -1.11
N PHE A 389 25.07 7.72 -0.31
CA PHE A 389 23.99 8.68 -0.50
C PHE A 389 24.52 9.90 -1.23
N ARG A 390 23.76 10.38 -2.22
CA ARG A 390 24.06 11.62 -2.95
C ARG A 390 22.87 12.56 -2.92
N TYR A 391 23.12 13.83 -2.58
CA TYR A 391 22.12 14.90 -2.53
C TYR A 391 22.78 16.26 -2.71
N VAL A 392 22.01 17.29 -3.05
CA VAL A 392 22.52 18.67 -3.15
C VAL A 392 22.25 19.41 -1.85
N LYS A 393 23.28 19.94 -1.20
CA LYS A 393 23.20 20.77 0.00
C LYS A 393 24.03 22.04 -0.21
N SER A 394 23.43 23.20 0.06
CA SER A 394 24.09 24.50 -0.06
C SER A 394 24.83 24.71 -1.39
N GLY A 395 24.14 24.39 -2.50
CA GLY A 395 24.69 24.52 -3.86
C GLY A 395 25.82 23.54 -4.22
N LYS A 396 26.05 22.47 -3.45
CA LYS A 396 27.07 21.45 -3.74
C LYS A 396 26.48 20.05 -3.71
N LEU A 397 26.98 19.18 -4.60
CA LEU A 397 26.73 17.75 -4.52
C LEU A 397 27.51 17.19 -3.33
N VAL A 398 26.80 16.55 -2.41
CA VAL A 398 27.35 15.82 -1.26
C VAL A 398 27.27 14.33 -1.57
N GLU A 399 28.35 13.59 -1.31
CA GLU A 399 28.38 12.12 -1.27
C GLU A 399 28.75 11.71 0.15
N ALA A 400 27.91 10.90 0.80
CA ALA A 400 28.00 10.57 2.21
C ALA A 400 27.55 9.12 2.50
N ASP A 401 27.98 8.56 3.62
CA ASP A 401 27.43 7.31 4.17
C ASP A 401 26.03 7.51 4.76
N PHE A 402 25.36 6.42 5.15
CA PHE A 402 24.01 6.46 5.72
C PHE A 402 23.91 7.38 6.93
N ARG A 403 24.82 7.28 7.89
CA ARG A 403 24.76 8.04 9.16
C ARG A 403 24.92 9.53 8.96
N THR A 404 25.87 9.92 8.12
CA THR A 404 26.12 11.32 7.78
C THR A 404 24.94 11.88 6.98
N ALA A 405 24.42 11.12 6.02
CA ALA A 405 23.24 11.50 5.26
C ALA A 405 21.98 11.60 6.14
N GLU A 406 21.77 10.64 7.05
CA GLU A 406 20.66 10.63 8.00
C GLU A 406 20.70 11.88 8.88
N LYS A 407 21.85 12.19 9.48
CA LYS A 407 22.03 13.39 10.28
C LYS A 407 21.74 14.66 9.47
N ASP A 408 22.32 14.76 8.27
CA ASP A 408 22.10 15.90 7.38
C ASP A 408 20.63 16.07 6.99
N LEU A 409 19.89 14.97 6.80
CA LEU A 409 18.47 14.98 6.47
C LEU A 409 17.59 15.26 7.70
N GLN A 410 17.95 14.75 8.87
CA GLN A 410 17.22 14.94 10.14
C GLN A 410 17.35 16.37 10.67
N GLU A 411 18.54 16.98 10.59
CA GLU A 411 18.75 18.39 10.95
C GLU A 411 17.86 19.35 10.13
N LEU A 412 17.39 18.90 8.97
CA LEU A 412 16.49 19.65 8.09
C LEU A 412 15.01 19.39 8.36
N ALA A 413 14.66 18.19 8.83
CA ALA A 413 13.29 17.86 9.25
C ALA A 413 12.93 18.54 10.59
N ASN A 414 13.92 18.83 11.43
CA ASN A 414 13.80 19.60 12.67
C ASN A 414 14.78 20.78 12.68
N PRO A 415 14.51 21.86 11.93
CA PRO A 415 15.35 23.05 11.97
C PRO A 415 15.11 23.80 13.30
N ARG A 416 15.71 23.30 14.39
CA ARG A 416 15.73 23.83 15.78
C ARG A 416 14.38 23.79 16.53
N ARG A 417 14.27 23.08 17.65
CA ARG A 417 14.48 23.66 19.01
C ARG A 417 15.53 24.75 19.10
#